data_AF-A1DYM8-F1
#
_entry.id   AF-A1DYM8-F1
#
_cell.length_a   1.000
_cell.length_b   1.000
_cell.length_c   1.000
_cell.angle_alpha   90.00
_cell.angle_beta   90.00
_cell.angle_gamma   90.00
#
_symmetry.space_group_name_H-M   'P 1'
#
loop_
_entity.id
_entity.type
_entity.pdbx_description
1 polymer ?
#
loop_
_entity_poly.entity_id
_entity_poly.type
_entity_poly.pdbx_seq_one_letter_code
_entity_poly.pdbx_strand_id
1 'polypeptide(L)'
;VLGTGMNVHTDAYSVSRACATSFQAVANVAESLMAGTIRAGIAGGADSSSVLPIGVSKALARVLIDVNKARTTRQRLTLFSRLRLRDLLPVPPAVAEYSTGLRMGDTAEQMAKTYGITREQQDALAHRSHQRAAQAWAEGKLAEEVMTTYVP
;
A
#
# COMPACT_ATOMS: atom_id res chain seq x y z
N VAL A 1 -11.88 10.28 -9.71
CA VAL A 1 -12.45 11.08 -10.82
C VAL A 1 -13.94 10.87 -10.97
N LEU A 2 -14.43 9.68 -11.34
CA LEU A 2 -15.87 9.48 -11.59
C LEU A 2 -16.77 9.76 -10.38
N GLY A 3 -16.25 9.59 -9.16
CA GLY A 3 -16.97 9.93 -7.92
C GLY A 3 -16.67 11.31 -7.34
N THR A 4 -15.85 12.16 -7.99
CA THR A 4 -15.32 13.40 -7.39
C THR A 4 -15.87 14.68 -8.02
N GLY A 5 -16.99 14.60 -8.76
CA GLY A 5 -17.62 15.74 -9.44
C GLY A 5 -16.79 16.35 -10.59
N MET A 6 -15.63 15.78 -10.91
CA MET A 6 -14.78 16.22 -12.01
C MET A 6 -15.37 15.80 -13.36
N ASN A 7 -14.94 16.46 -14.43
CA ASN A 7 -15.36 16.13 -15.79
C ASN A 7 -14.99 14.66 -16.12
N VAL A 8 -15.90 13.94 -16.77
CA VAL A 8 -15.71 12.53 -17.16
C VAL A 8 -14.55 12.32 -18.14
N HIS A 9 -14.13 13.38 -18.85
CA HIS A 9 -12.97 13.37 -19.74
C HIS A 9 -11.66 13.72 -19.02
N THR A 10 -11.67 14.01 -17.72
CA THR A 10 -10.43 14.17 -16.96
C THR A 10 -9.76 12.81 -16.81
N ASP A 11 -8.61 12.65 -17.47
CA ASP A 11 -7.82 11.44 -17.36
C ASP A 11 -7.26 11.24 -15.94
N ALA A 12 -7.17 10.00 -15.50
CA ALA A 12 -6.59 9.64 -14.23
C ALA A 12 -6.10 8.19 -14.22
N TYR A 13 -5.00 7.98 -13.51
CA TYR A 13 -4.40 6.68 -13.31
C TYR A 13 -3.88 6.57 -11.86
N SER A 14 -3.75 5.33 -11.40
CA SER A 14 -3.13 5.03 -10.11
C SER A 14 -1.69 4.60 -10.33
N VAL A 15 -0.78 5.10 -9.49
CA VAL A 15 0.61 4.64 -9.42
C VAL A 15 0.83 3.87 -8.13
N SER A 16 1.83 3.00 -8.12
CA SER A 16 2.25 2.28 -6.90
C SER A 16 3.78 2.23 -6.84
N ARG A 17 4.31 2.75 -5.74
CA ARG A 17 5.75 2.77 -5.42
C ARG A 17 5.96 2.69 -3.91
N ALA A 18 5.36 1.69 -3.27
CA ALA A 18 5.42 1.48 -1.82
C ALA A 18 5.17 2.78 -1.03
N CYS A 19 5.96 3.06 0.02
CA CYS A 19 5.83 4.27 0.84
C CYS A 19 6.03 5.59 0.06
N ALA A 20 6.63 5.54 -1.14
CA ALA A 20 6.91 6.72 -1.96
C ALA A 20 5.83 7.00 -3.03
N THR A 21 4.69 6.31 -2.96
CA THR A 21 3.63 6.38 -3.98
C THR A 21 3.09 7.80 -4.19
N SER A 22 2.82 8.55 -3.11
CA SER A 22 2.31 9.93 -3.21
C SER A 22 3.34 10.86 -3.87
N PHE A 23 4.62 10.72 -3.54
CA PHE A 23 5.70 11.47 -4.19
C PHE A 23 5.82 11.14 -5.69
N GLN A 24 5.62 9.87 -6.06
CA GLN A 24 5.61 9.47 -7.46
C GLN A 24 4.46 10.14 -8.24
N ALA A 25 3.27 10.22 -7.65
CA ALA A 25 2.14 10.91 -8.27
C ALA A 25 2.43 12.40 -8.50
N VAL A 26 3.04 13.08 -7.53
CA VAL A 26 3.47 14.48 -7.65
C VAL A 26 4.50 14.63 -8.77
N ALA A 27 5.50 13.75 -8.81
CA ALA A 27 6.52 13.75 -9.84
C ALA A 27 5.92 13.60 -11.24
N ASN A 28 4.97 12.68 -11.45
CA ASN A 28 4.37 12.48 -12.76
C ASN A 28 3.52 13.66 -13.24
N VAL A 29 2.81 14.35 -12.33
CA VAL A 29 2.10 15.60 -12.67
C VAL A 29 3.09 16.70 -13.04
N ALA A 30 4.17 16.86 -12.28
CA ALA A 30 5.22 17.84 -12.58
C ALA A 30 5.89 17.57 -13.93
N GLU A 31 6.23 16.32 -14.22
CA GLU A 31 6.80 15.89 -15.51
C GLU A 31 5.84 16.17 -16.67
N SER A 32 4.55 15.91 -16.49
CA SER A 32 3.53 16.18 -17.51
C SER A 32 3.34 17.67 -17.78
N LEU A 33 3.38 18.50 -16.73
CA LEU A 33 3.38 19.96 -16.87
C LEU A 33 4.62 20.45 -17.62
N MET A 34 5.80 19.96 -17.26
CA MET A 34 7.06 20.32 -17.90
C MET A 34 7.11 19.87 -19.38
N ALA A 35 6.55 18.71 -19.70
CA ALA A 35 6.44 18.21 -21.06
C ALA A 35 5.40 18.97 -21.91
N GLY A 36 4.59 19.84 -21.29
CA GLY A 36 3.53 20.59 -21.96
C GLY A 36 2.33 19.74 -22.36
N THR A 37 2.22 18.50 -21.85
CA THR A 37 1.09 17.60 -22.16
C THR A 37 -0.17 17.98 -21.40
N ILE A 38 -0.01 18.59 -20.22
CA ILE A 38 -1.12 19.14 -19.41
C ILE A 38 -0.81 20.58 -19.00
N ARG A 39 -1.86 21.33 -18.65
CA ARG A 39 -1.74 22.69 -18.07
C ARG A 39 -2.04 22.74 -16.57
N ALA A 40 -2.71 21.72 -16.06
CA ALA A 40 -3.06 21.54 -14.66
C ALA A 40 -3.23 20.05 -14.38
N GLY A 41 -2.92 19.62 -13.15
CA GLY A 41 -3.10 18.25 -12.70
C GLY A 41 -3.25 18.18 -11.18
N ILE A 42 -3.88 17.11 -10.70
CA ILE A 42 -4.03 16.84 -9.26
C ILE A 42 -3.20 15.60 -8.95
N ALA A 43 -2.35 15.69 -7.94
CA ALA A 43 -1.61 14.56 -7.40
C ALA A 43 -2.03 14.32 -5.96
N GLY A 44 -2.00 13.05 -5.54
CA GLY A 44 -2.34 12.66 -4.19
C GLY A 44 -2.07 11.18 -3.95
N GLY A 45 -2.41 10.71 -2.76
CA GLY A 45 -2.35 9.31 -2.39
C GLY A 45 -3.41 9.01 -1.34
N ALA A 46 -3.91 7.79 -1.36
CA ALA A 46 -4.81 7.27 -0.34
C ALA A 46 -4.34 5.87 0.04
N ASP A 47 -4.47 5.53 1.32
CA ASP A 47 -4.18 4.20 1.85
C ASP A 47 -5.26 3.82 2.87
N SER A 48 -5.55 2.52 2.98
CA SER A 48 -6.51 1.97 3.94
C SER A 48 -6.03 0.62 4.44
N SER A 49 -5.59 0.60 5.70
CA SER A 49 -5.18 -0.65 6.37
C SER A 49 -6.35 -1.43 6.98
N SER A 50 -7.58 -0.90 6.89
CA SER A 50 -8.79 -1.52 7.46
C SER A 50 -9.37 -2.62 6.56
N VAL A 51 -9.13 -2.56 5.25
CA VAL A 51 -9.67 -3.51 4.27
C VAL A 51 -8.52 -4.24 3.60
N LEU A 52 -7.89 -5.15 4.33
CA LEU A 52 -6.84 -5.99 3.76
C LEU A 52 -7.47 -7.16 2.99
N PRO A 53 -7.05 -7.42 1.74
CA PRO A 53 -7.56 -8.54 0.97
C PRO A 53 -7.14 -9.86 1.64
N ILE A 54 -8.10 -10.72 1.92
CA ILE A 54 -7.82 -12.09 2.36
C ILE A 54 -7.32 -12.88 1.16
N GLY A 55 -6.08 -13.35 1.25
CA GLY A 55 -5.45 -14.13 0.20
C GLY A 55 -5.85 -15.61 0.24
N VAL A 56 -5.65 -16.29 -0.87
CA VAL A 56 -5.62 -17.76 -0.95
C VAL A 56 -4.18 -18.27 -0.94
N SER A 57 -3.98 -19.53 -0.59
CA SER A 57 -2.64 -20.14 -0.65
C SER A 57 -2.05 -20.09 -2.06
N LYS A 58 -0.71 -20.03 -2.16
CA LYS A 58 0.00 -20.08 -3.46
C LYS A 58 -0.38 -21.32 -4.30
N ALA A 59 -0.65 -22.44 -3.62
CA ALA A 59 -1.09 -23.68 -4.27
C ALA A 59 -2.50 -23.54 -4.84
N LEU A 60 -3.45 -23.02 -4.06
CA LEU A 60 -4.82 -22.77 -4.51
C LEU A 60 -4.88 -21.74 -5.64
N ALA A 61 -4.14 -20.63 -5.52
CA ALA A 61 -4.06 -19.61 -6.57
C ALA A 61 -3.63 -20.20 -7.93
N ARG A 62 -2.58 -21.04 -7.94
CA ARG A 62 -2.11 -21.70 -9.17
C ARG A 62 -3.16 -22.66 -9.74
N VAL A 63 -3.76 -23.50 -8.89
CA VAL A 63 -4.79 -24.44 -9.33
C VAL A 63 -6.00 -23.71 -9.92
N LEU A 64 -6.44 -22.60 -9.34
CA LEU A 64 -7.54 -21.79 -9.88
C LEU A 64 -7.21 -21.21 -11.27
N ILE A 65 -5.98 -20.74 -11.47
CA ILE A 65 -5.49 -20.27 -12.77
C ILE A 65 -5.46 -21.42 -13.79
N ASP A 66 -4.92 -22.57 -13.40
CA ASP A 66 -4.77 -23.72 -14.29
C ASP A 66 -6.11 -24.36 -14.66
N VAL A 67 -7.08 -24.38 -13.73
CA VAL A 67 -8.45 -24.85 -13.95
C VAL A 67 -9.21 -23.95 -14.94
N ASN A 68 -8.93 -22.64 -14.96
CA ASN A 68 -9.49 -21.72 -15.94
C ASN A 68 -8.95 -22.02 -17.35
N LYS A 69 -7.68 -22.46 -17.46
CA LYS A 69 -7.04 -22.85 -18.73
C LYS A 69 -7.42 -24.25 -19.22
N ALA A 70 -7.88 -25.14 -18.34
CA ALA A 70 -8.20 -26.52 -18.69
C ALA A 70 -9.50 -26.63 -19.51
N ARG A 71 -9.43 -27.32 -20.66
CA ARG A 71 -10.56 -27.47 -21.60
C ARG A 71 -11.49 -28.63 -21.29
N THR A 72 -11.07 -29.58 -20.45
CA THR A 72 -11.83 -30.81 -20.16
C THR A 72 -12.07 -30.99 -18.67
N THR A 73 -13.24 -31.55 -18.32
CA THR A 73 -13.64 -31.80 -16.93
C THR A 73 -12.68 -32.73 -16.20
N ARG A 74 -12.11 -33.72 -16.91
CA ARG A 74 -11.12 -34.65 -16.35
C ARG A 74 -9.82 -33.93 -15.96
N GLN A 75 -9.32 -33.02 -16.80
CA GLN A 75 -8.13 -32.22 -16.47
C GLN A 75 -8.39 -31.32 -15.27
N ARG A 76 -9.57 -30.71 -15.18
CA ARG A 76 -9.97 -29.90 -14.01
C ARG A 76 -9.96 -30.72 -12.73
N LEU A 77 -10.53 -31.93 -12.73
CA LEU A 77 -10.55 -32.81 -11.55
C LEU A 77 -9.14 -33.18 -11.08
N THR A 78 -8.24 -33.48 -12.01
CA THR A 78 -6.83 -33.81 -11.71
C THR A 78 -6.05 -32.62 -11.14
N LEU A 79 -6.44 -31.39 -11.47
CA LEU A 79 -5.81 -30.20 -10.91
C LEU A 79 -6.27 -29.96 -9.46
N PHE A 80 -7.55 -30.19 -9.17
CA PHE A 80 -8.07 -30.10 -7.80
C PHE A 80 -7.51 -31.20 -6.88
N SER A 81 -7.24 -32.41 -7.41
CA SER A 81 -6.66 -33.50 -6.60
C SER A 81 -5.25 -33.21 -6.08
N ARG A 82 -4.58 -32.15 -6.58
CA ARG A 82 -3.26 -31.69 -6.10
C ARG A 82 -3.35 -30.81 -4.84
N LEU A 83 -4.55 -30.34 -4.49
CA LEU A 83 -4.76 -29.48 -3.32
C LEU A 83 -4.89 -30.33 -2.05
N ARG A 84 -4.32 -29.83 -0.95
CA ARG A 84 -4.54 -30.37 0.39
C ARG A 84 -5.61 -29.55 1.10
N LEU A 85 -6.28 -30.13 2.08
CA LEU A 85 -7.28 -29.43 2.91
C LEU A 85 -6.77 -28.10 3.50
N ARG A 86 -5.48 -28.05 3.88
CA ARG A 86 -4.83 -26.82 4.36
C ARG A 86 -4.69 -25.71 3.32
N ASP A 87 -4.68 -26.04 2.04
CA ASP A 87 -4.50 -25.06 0.95
C ASP A 87 -5.78 -24.27 0.68
N LEU A 88 -6.92 -24.75 1.20
CA LEU A 88 -8.24 -24.09 1.17
C LEU A 88 -8.42 -23.08 2.31
N LEU A 89 -7.52 -23.07 3.29
CA LEU A 89 -7.58 -22.10 4.38
C LEU A 89 -7.17 -20.71 3.89
N PRO A 90 -7.87 -19.65 4.33
CA PRO A 90 -7.50 -18.28 4.01
C PRO A 90 -6.10 -17.97 4.55
N VAL A 91 -5.30 -17.30 3.73
CA VAL A 91 -3.97 -16.83 4.14
C VAL A 91 -4.12 -15.39 4.61
N PRO A 92 -3.74 -15.08 5.87
CA PRO A 92 -3.79 -13.72 6.34
C PRO A 92 -2.83 -12.86 5.50
N PRO A 93 -3.16 -11.59 5.25
CA PRO A 93 -2.30 -10.67 4.52
C PRO A 93 -0.94 -10.62 5.21
N ALA A 94 0.11 -11.01 4.47
CA ALA A 94 1.47 -11.01 5.01
C ALA A 94 1.99 -9.56 5.05
N VAL A 95 2.36 -9.10 6.24
CA VAL A 95 3.04 -7.80 6.46
C VAL A 95 4.54 -7.88 6.11
N ALA A 96 5.02 -9.08 5.77
CA ALA A 96 6.38 -9.31 5.30
C ALA A 96 6.51 -8.98 3.81
N GLU A 97 7.60 -8.33 3.44
CA GLU A 97 7.94 -8.04 2.06
C GLU A 97 8.21 -9.36 1.31
N TYR A 98 7.71 -9.46 0.08
CA TYR A 98 7.67 -10.72 -0.67
C TYR A 98 9.06 -11.27 -1.04
N SER A 99 9.99 -10.38 -1.37
CA SER A 99 11.31 -10.68 -1.93
C SER A 99 12.32 -11.10 -0.87
N THR A 100 12.24 -10.50 0.31
CA THR A 100 13.17 -10.63 1.44
C THR A 100 12.60 -11.48 2.57
N GLY A 101 11.27 -11.58 2.67
CA GLY A 101 10.59 -12.23 3.79
C GLY A 101 10.67 -11.45 5.10
N LEU A 102 11.30 -10.26 5.10
CA LEU A 102 11.44 -9.40 6.28
C LEU A 102 10.23 -8.47 6.40
N ARG A 103 9.84 -8.17 7.64
CA ARG A 103 8.88 -7.11 7.93
C ARG A 103 9.63 -5.77 7.95
N MET A 104 8.90 -4.68 7.72
CA MET A 104 9.49 -3.33 7.77
C MET A 104 10.18 -3.04 9.12
N GLY A 105 9.63 -3.53 10.23
CA GLY A 105 10.26 -3.43 11.55
C GLY A 105 11.56 -4.20 11.69
N ASP A 106 11.69 -5.36 11.04
CA ASP A 106 12.93 -6.15 11.06
C ASP A 106 14.05 -5.39 10.34
N THR A 107 13.73 -4.74 9.21
CA THR A 107 14.67 -3.89 8.48
C THR A 107 15.05 -2.65 9.28
N ALA A 108 14.10 -2.02 9.98
CA ALA A 108 14.37 -0.89 10.86
C ALA A 108 15.32 -1.26 12.01
N GLU A 109 15.11 -2.43 12.62
CA GLU A 109 15.97 -2.96 13.68
C GLU A 109 17.39 -3.29 13.17
N GLN A 110 17.49 -3.88 11.98
CA GLN A 110 18.79 -4.12 11.34
C GLN A 110 19.53 -2.81 11.09
N MET A 111 18.85 -1.80 10.54
CA MET A 111 19.43 -0.47 10.34
C MET A 111 19.90 0.13 11.68
N ALA A 112 19.08 0.10 12.73
CA ALA A 112 19.45 0.62 14.04
C ALA A 112 20.72 -0.04 14.57
N LYS A 113 20.85 -1.36 14.45
CA LYS A 113 22.06 -2.11 14.83
C LYS A 113 23.27 -1.74 13.99
N THR A 114 23.13 -1.68 12.67
CA THR A 114 24.22 -1.34 11.75
C THR A 114 24.81 0.04 12.02
N TYR A 115 23.97 1.02 12.37
CA TYR A 115 24.40 2.39 12.63
C TYR A 115 24.58 2.71 14.13
N GLY A 116 24.47 1.71 15.01
CA GLY A 116 24.67 1.89 16.45
C GLY A 116 23.64 2.83 17.11
N ILE A 117 22.41 2.89 16.60
CA ILE A 117 21.34 3.75 17.13
C ILE A 117 20.77 3.09 18.38
N THR A 118 21.06 3.68 19.54
CA THR A 118 20.65 3.11 20.83
C THR A 118 19.14 3.20 21.04
N ARG A 119 18.62 2.39 21.95
CA ARG A 119 17.20 2.41 22.33
C ARG A 119 16.79 3.79 22.85
N GLU A 120 17.64 4.41 23.66
CA GLU A 120 17.42 5.73 24.24
C GLU A 120 17.33 6.81 23.15
N GLN A 121 18.13 6.72 22.10
CA GLN A 121 18.07 7.64 20.96
C GLN A 121 16.76 7.48 20.16
N GLN A 122 16.32 6.24 19.94
CA GLN A 122 15.04 5.95 19.27
C GLN A 122 13.86 6.50 20.09
N ASP A 123 13.84 6.21 21.40
CA ASP A 123 12.79 6.67 22.31
C ASP A 123 12.76 8.21 22.41
N ALA A 124 13.93 8.86 22.47
CA ALA A 124 14.03 10.32 22.49
C ALA A 124 13.47 10.96 21.22
N LEU A 125 13.72 10.37 20.04
CA LEU A 125 13.15 10.83 18.77
C LEU A 125 11.63 10.67 18.76
N ALA A 126 11.12 9.51 19.17
CA ALA A 126 9.69 9.22 19.21
C ALA A 126 8.96 10.19 20.16
N HIS A 127 9.46 10.35 21.39
CA HIS A 127 8.90 11.27 22.37
C HIS A 127 8.85 12.71 21.84
N ARG A 128 9.97 13.20 21.28
CA ARG A 128 10.03 14.54 20.70
C ARG A 128 9.06 14.71 19.52
N SER A 129 8.92 13.70 18.67
CA SER A 129 7.99 13.74 17.54
C SER A 129 6.55 13.89 18.02
N HIS A 130 6.12 13.09 19.01
CA HIS A 130 4.79 13.16 19.59
C HIS A 130 4.52 14.51 20.26
N GLN A 131 5.48 15.03 21.05
CA GLN A 131 5.34 16.35 21.68
C GLN A 131 5.16 17.46 20.63
N ARG A 132 5.97 17.46 19.57
CA ARG A 132 5.87 18.44 18.48
C ARG A 132 4.56 18.33 17.71
N ALA A 133 4.11 17.11 17.43
CA ALA A 133 2.84 16.89 16.74
C ALA A 133 1.68 17.43 17.59
N ALA A 134 1.62 17.09 18.88
CA ALA A 134 0.60 17.59 19.79
C ALA A 134 0.61 19.13 19.90
N GLN A 135 1.80 19.72 20.01
CA GLN A 135 1.96 21.17 20.02
C GLN A 135 1.49 21.81 18.71
N ALA A 136 1.86 21.25 17.54
CA ALA A 136 1.45 21.77 16.24
C ALA A 136 -0.08 21.75 16.07
N TRP A 137 -0.74 20.72 16.59
CA TRP A 137 -2.19 20.65 16.66
C TRP A 137 -2.79 21.73 17.56
N ALA A 138 -2.27 21.89 18.78
CA ALA A 138 -2.76 22.89 19.74
C ALA A 138 -2.57 24.33 19.23
N GLU A 139 -1.49 24.58 18.48
CA GLU A 139 -1.20 25.88 17.87
C GLU A 139 -1.92 26.10 16.53
N GLY A 140 -2.69 25.12 16.03
CA GLY A 140 -3.43 25.24 14.78
C GLY A 140 -2.56 25.21 13.51
N LYS A 141 -1.30 24.78 13.60
CA LYS A 141 -0.36 24.77 12.46
C LYS A 141 -0.80 23.86 11.31
N LEU A 142 -1.65 22.87 11.59
CA LEU A 142 -2.16 21.90 10.61
C LEU A 142 -3.54 22.27 10.06
N ALA A 143 -4.11 23.41 10.46
CA ALA A 143 -5.47 23.80 10.10
C ALA A 143 -5.69 23.98 8.59
N GLU A 144 -4.64 24.37 7.86
CA GLU A 144 -4.69 24.55 6.40
C GLU A 144 -4.42 23.26 5.61
N GLU A 145 -3.91 22.21 6.27
CA GLU A 145 -3.49 20.96 5.63
C GLU A 145 -4.41 19.77 5.97
N VAL A 146 -5.19 19.87 7.05
CA VAL A 146 -6.10 18.82 7.51
C VAL A 146 -7.54 19.26 7.43
N MET A 147 -8.39 18.43 6.81
CA MET A 147 -9.83 18.65 6.71
C MET A 147 -10.61 17.59 7.50
N THR A 148 -11.79 17.97 8.01
CA THR A 148 -12.74 17.02 8.58
C THR A 148 -13.29 16.12 7.47
N THR A 149 -13.19 14.81 7.67
CA THR A 149 -13.84 13.81 6.82
C THR A 149 -15.10 13.30 7.52
N TYR A 150 -16.20 13.23 6.80
CA TYR A 150 -17.44 12.63 7.27
C TYR A 150 -17.54 11.23 6.67
N VAL A 151 -17.44 10.22 7.52
CA VAL A 151 -17.54 8.82 7.09
C VAL A 151 -19.03 8.51 6.85
N PRO A 152 -19.40 7.91 5.69
CA PRO A 152 -20.77 7.42 5.45
C PRO A 152 -21.16 6.24 6.34
#